data_AF-A0AAE4FSD1-F1
#
_entry.id   AF-A0AAE4FSD1-F1
#
_cell.length_a   1.000
_cell.length_b   1.000
_cell.length_c   1.000
_cell.angle_alpha   90.00
_cell.angle_beta   90.00
_cell.angle_gamma   90.00
#
_symmetry.space_group_name_H-M   'P 1'
#
loop_
_entity.id
_entity.type
_entity.pdbx_description
1 polymer ?
#
loop_
_entity_poly.entity_id
_entity_poly.type
_entity_poly.pdbx_seq_one_letter_code
_entity_poly.pdbx_strand_id
1 'polypeptide(L)'
;MKLSELKALVYDQAQARTPKELKAQYPSLKSLDFRRKQAWQTALKFLSTLPPPAEPNLTYEQWLAHPPPEYRELFATLDATSQAFDQHYANAQALNGELIQIADELESLSLELETEAKTWPNQPPRPPKPDPALN
;
A
#
# COMPACT_ATOMS: atom_id res chain seq x y z
N MET A 1 9.32 -45.97 -13.15
CA MET A 1 9.80 -45.65 -11.78
C MET A 1 9.82 -46.87 -10.89
N LYS A 2 10.96 -47.05 -10.23
CA LYS A 2 11.17 -48.00 -9.13
C LYS A 2 10.50 -47.47 -7.86
N LEU A 3 10.22 -48.36 -6.90
CA LEU A 3 9.57 -47.99 -5.64
C LEU A 3 10.43 -47.04 -4.79
N SER A 4 11.75 -47.21 -4.83
CA SER A 4 12.72 -46.36 -4.13
C SER A 4 12.68 -44.91 -4.63
N GLU A 5 12.63 -44.72 -5.95
CA GLU A 5 12.49 -43.40 -6.59
C GLU A 5 11.17 -42.73 -6.21
N LEU A 6 10.07 -43.50 -6.17
CA LEU A 6 8.75 -43.01 -5.78
C LEU A 6 8.72 -42.51 -4.34
N LYS A 7 9.36 -43.24 -3.43
CA LYS A 7 9.50 -42.83 -2.03
C LYS A 7 10.31 -41.55 -1.91
N ALA A 8 11.46 -41.50 -2.59
CA ALA A 8 12.35 -40.33 -2.56
C ALA A 8 11.62 -39.05 -3.01
N LEU A 9 10.92 -39.09 -4.15
CA LEU A 9 10.17 -37.94 -4.65
C LEU A 9 9.05 -37.51 -3.72
N VAL A 10 8.27 -38.47 -3.19
CA VAL A 10 7.17 -38.15 -2.25
C VAL A 10 7.71 -37.52 -0.97
N TYR A 11 8.83 -38.02 -0.45
CA TYR A 11 9.46 -37.48 0.75
C TYR A 11 10.06 -36.10 0.55
N ASP A 12 10.75 -35.89 -0.57
CA ASP A 12 11.34 -34.60 -0.94
C ASP A 12 10.25 -33.53 -1.11
N GLN A 13 9.20 -33.84 -1.86
CA GLN A 13 8.10 -32.91 -2.13
C GLN A 13 7.28 -32.58 -0.88
N ALA A 14 7.08 -33.54 0.02
CA ALA A 14 6.35 -33.36 1.26
C ALA A 14 7.23 -32.87 2.43
N GLN A 15 8.55 -32.72 2.24
CA GLN A 15 9.51 -32.48 3.33
C GLN A 15 9.30 -33.44 4.52
N ALA A 16 8.97 -34.69 4.23
CA ALA A 16 8.65 -35.72 5.22
C ALA A 16 9.68 -36.84 5.15
N ARG A 17 10.03 -37.44 6.29
CA ARG A 17 11.00 -38.54 6.38
C ARG A 17 10.32 -39.89 6.63
N THR A 18 9.08 -39.87 7.11
CA THR A 18 8.33 -41.07 7.43
C THR A 18 6.90 -41.04 6.87
N PRO A 19 6.27 -42.21 6.59
CA PRO A 19 4.87 -42.25 6.20
C PRO A 19 3.92 -41.71 7.30
N LYS A 20 4.37 -41.72 8.56
CA LYS A 20 3.62 -41.19 9.70
C LYS A 20 3.56 -39.65 9.64
N GLU A 21 4.69 -39.00 9.37
CA GLU A 21 4.76 -37.54 9.14
C GLU A 21 3.92 -37.15 7.93
N LEU A 22 4.01 -37.90 6.83
CA LEU A 22 3.23 -37.65 5.63
C LEU A 22 1.71 -37.67 5.90
N LYS A 23 1.23 -38.65 6.67
CA LYS A 23 -0.18 -38.77 7.06
C LYS A 23 -0.61 -37.73 8.10
N ALA A 24 0.32 -37.22 8.89
CA ALA A 24 0.05 -36.16 9.84
C ALA A 24 -0.13 -34.81 9.12
N GLN A 25 0.74 -34.52 8.15
CA GLN A 25 0.69 -33.29 7.35
C GLN A 25 -0.48 -33.29 6.36
N TYR A 26 -0.81 -34.44 5.75
CA TYR A 26 -1.85 -34.55 4.73
C TYR A 26 -2.94 -35.54 5.16
N PRO A 27 -4.04 -35.08 5.78
CA PRO A 27 -5.15 -35.92 6.21
C PRO A 27 -5.75 -36.78 5.08
N SER A 28 -5.75 -36.26 3.84
CA SER A 28 -6.22 -36.96 2.64
C SER A 28 -5.43 -38.23 2.30
N LEU A 29 -4.22 -38.38 2.83
CA LEU A 29 -3.36 -39.55 2.62
C LEU A 29 -3.48 -40.61 3.73
N LYS A 30 -4.30 -40.37 4.77
CA LYS A 30 -4.41 -41.28 5.94
C LYS A 30 -4.88 -42.68 5.55
N SER A 31 -5.80 -42.79 4.61
CA SER A 31 -6.38 -44.05 4.12
C SER A 31 -5.44 -44.87 3.24
N LEU A 32 -4.32 -44.29 2.79
CA LEU A 32 -3.39 -44.97 1.89
C LEU A 32 -2.47 -45.95 2.64
N ASP A 33 -2.28 -47.13 2.05
CA ASP A 33 -1.33 -48.14 2.53
C ASP A 33 0.03 -48.01 1.83
N PHE A 34 0.97 -47.32 2.49
CA PHE A 34 2.33 -47.06 2.00
C PHE A 34 3.24 -48.30 1.93
N ARG A 35 2.73 -49.50 2.20
CA ARG A 35 3.41 -50.75 1.81
C ARG A 35 3.29 -51.03 0.31
N ARG A 36 2.27 -50.48 -0.35
CA ARG A 36 1.95 -50.73 -1.77
C ARG A 36 2.49 -49.62 -2.67
N LYS A 37 3.04 -49.98 -3.83
CA LYS A 37 3.52 -49.02 -4.85
C LYS A 37 2.42 -48.06 -5.32
N GLN A 38 1.19 -48.55 -5.47
CA GLN A 38 0.02 -47.76 -5.88
C GLN A 38 -0.19 -46.56 -4.95
N ALA A 39 -0.05 -46.75 -3.63
CA ALA A 39 -0.25 -45.69 -2.64
C ALA A 39 0.76 -44.56 -2.80
N TRP A 40 2.03 -44.88 -3.09
CA TRP A 40 3.06 -43.89 -3.37
C TRP A 40 2.77 -43.09 -4.64
N GLN A 41 2.24 -43.74 -5.67
CA GLN A 41 1.85 -43.04 -6.91
C GLN A 41 0.65 -42.11 -6.69
N THR A 42 -0.34 -42.55 -5.92
CA THR A 42 -1.49 -41.71 -5.55
C THR A 42 -1.06 -40.51 -4.71
N ALA A 43 -0.16 -40.73 -3.74
CA ALA A 43 0.41 -39.66 -2.93
C ALA A 43 1.20 -38.66 -3.78
N LEU A 44 2.05 -39.14 -4.69
CA LEU A 44 2.82 -38.26 -5.59
C LEU A 44 1.90 -37.43 -6.49
N LYS A 45 0.85 -38.04 -7.06
CA LYS A 45 -0.15 -37.33 -7.86
C LYS A 45 -0.86 -36.25 -7.04
N PHE A 46 -1.28 -36.58 -5.82
CA PHE A 46 -1.89 -35.61 -4.91
C PHE A 46 -0.93 -34.45 -4.59
N LEU A 47 0.31 -34.74 -4.22
CA LEU A 47 1.31 -33.72 -3.93
C LEU A 47 1.62 -32.84 -5.15
N SER A 48 1.64 -33.41 -6.36
CA SER A 48 1.85 -32.65 -7.61
C SER A 48 0.70 -31.71 -7.97
N THR A 49 -0.49 -31.89 -7.38
CA THR A 49 -1.62 -30.96 -7.53
C THR A 49 -1.64 -29.86 -6.48
N LEU A 50 -0.82 -29.98 -5.43
CA LEU A 50 -0.66 -28.91 -4.46
C LEU A 50 0.29 -27.86 -5.02
N PRO A 51 0.11 -26.57 -4.65
CA PRO A 51 1.11 -25.56 -4.93
C PRO A 51 2.48 -26.06 -4.45
N PRO A 52 3.56 -25.87 -5.22
CA PRO A 52 4.89 -26.19 -4.72
C PRO A 52 5.08 -25.50 -3.37
N PRO A 53 5.68 -26.16 -2.37
CA PRO A 53 6.00 -25.50 -1.12
C PRO A 53 6.80 -24.24 -1.46
N ALA A 54 6.39 -23.10 -0.90
CA ALA A 54 7.20 -21.88 -0.90
C ALA A 54 8.63 -22.31 -0.53
N GLU A 55 9.59 -22.01 -1.40
CA GLU A 55 10.90 -22.65 -1.41
C GLU A 55 11.45 -22.83 0.01
N PRO A 56 11.79 -24.05 0.44
CA PRO A 56 11.93 -24.34 1.86
C PRO A 56 13.13 -23.69 2.56
N ASN A 57 13.96 -22.84 1.91
CA ASN A 57 15.19 -22.32 2.51
C ASN A 57 15.64 -20.93 2.00
N LEU A 58 14.74 -20.01 1.63
CA LEU A 58 15.16 -18.61 1.48
C LEU A 58 15.39 -18.03 2.88
N THR A 59 16.65 -17.84 3.25
CA THR A 59 16.99 -17.02 4.43
C THR A 59 16.39 -15.63 4.27
N TYR A 60 16.06 -14.95 5.37
CA TYR A 60 15.46 -13.61 5.32
C TYR A 60 16.28 -12.64 4.44
N GLU A 61 17.61 -12.72 4.50
CA GLU A 61 18.52 -11.91 3.67
C GLU A 61 18.38 -12.21 2.17
N GLN A 62 18.23 -13.47 1.79
CA GLN A 62 18.02 -13.86 0.39
C GLN A 62 16.62 -13.46 -0.11
N TRP A 63 15.60 -13.56 0.75
CA TRP A 63 14.26 -13.07 0.44
C TRP A 63 14.25 -11.55 0.26
N LEU A 64 15.00 -10.81 1.08
CA LEU A 64 15.12 -9.36 0.96
C LEU A 64 15.85 -8.96 -0.34
N ALA A 65 16.87 -9.70 -0.74
CA ALA A 65 17.62 -9.46 -1.97
C ALA A 65 16.80 -9.79 -3.23
N HIS A 66 16.00 -10.87 -3.17
CA HIS A 66 15.23 -11.36 -4.31
C HIS A 66 13.82 -11.79 -3.86
N PRO A 67 12.95 -10.82 -3.52
CA PRO A 67 11.59 -11.15 -3.09
C PRO A 67 10.83 -11.78 -4.27
N PRO A 68 9.96 -12.77 -4.00
CA PRO A 68 9.13 -13.36 -5.05
C PRO A 68 8.33 -12.28 -5.79
N PRO A 69 8.08 -12.45 -7.10
CA PRO A 69 7.48 -11.42 -7.95
C PRO A 69 6.16 -10.87 -7.40
N GLU A 70 5.34 -11.76 -6.83
CA GLU A 70 4.04 -11.45 -6.23
C GLU A 70 4.14 -10.40 -5.11
N TYR A 71 5.19 -10.47 -4.29
CA TYR A 71 5.41 -9.50 -3.21
C TYR A 71 6.04 -8.20 -3.73
N ARG A 72 6.89 -8.29 -4.75
CA ARG A 72 7.54 -7.11 -5.34
C ARG A 72 6.52 -6.13 -5.91
N GLU A 73 5.51 -6.63 -6.62
CA GLU A 73 4.44 -5.79 -7.19
C GLU A 73 3.57 -5.17 -6.09
N LEU A 74 3.28 -5.92 -5.02
CA LEU A 74 2.53 -5.41 -3.87
C LEU A 74 3.28 -4.28 -3.17
N PHE A 75 4.59 -4.45 -2.91
CA PHE A 75 5.39 -3.41 -2.29
C PHE A 75 5.57 -2.19 -3.20
N ALA A 76 5.80 -2.38 -4.50
CA ALA A 76 5.86 -1.27 -5.45
C ALA A 76 4.55 -0.47 -5.50
N THR A 77 3.41 -1.17 -5.45
CA THR A 77 2.09 -0.53 -5.40
C THR A 77 1.90 0.23 -4.08
N LEU A 78 2.31 -0.35 -2.96
CA LEU A 78 2.25 0.27 -1.64
C LEU A 78 3.09 1.55 -1.58
N ASP A 79 4.33 1.51 -2.09
CA ASP A 79 5.24 2.66 -2.14
C ASP A 79 4.65 3.77 -3.01
N ALA A 80 4.17 3.44 -4.21
CA ALA A 80 3.53 4.40 -5.11
C ALA A 80 2.28 5.03 -4.49
N THR A 81 1.44 4.23 -3.82
CA THR A 81 0.23 4.72 -3.16
C THR A 81 0.57 5.64 -1.99
N SER A 82 1.58 5.29 -1.21
CA SER A 82 2.03 6.10 -0.06
C SER A 82 2.59 7.45 -0.52
N GLN A 83 3.43 7.45 -1.56
CA GLN A 83 3.96 8.70 -2.14
C GLN A 83 2.86 9.59 -2.70
N ALA A 84 1.88 9.00 -3.40
CA ALA A 84 0.73 9.76 -3.91
C ALA A 84 -0.07 10.39 -2.75
N PHE A 85 -0.31 9.63 -1.68
CA PHE A 85 -0.99 10.14 -0.49
C PHE A 85 -0.23 11.29 0.16
N ASP A 86 1.08 11.15 0.38
CA ASP A 86 1.91 12.21 0.96
C ASP A 86 1.87 13.49 0.13
N GLN A 87 1.90 13.36 -1.20
CA GLN A 87 1.80 14.49 -2.11
C GLN A 87 0.42 15.16 -2.06
N HIS A 88 -0.66 14.38 -2.01
CA HIS A 88 -2.01 14.91 -1.84
C HIS A 88 -2.18 15.62 -0.49
N TYR A 89 -1.60 15.06 0.57
CA TYR A 89 -1.65 15.65 1.91
C TYR A 89 -0.88 16.97 1.97
N ALA A 90 0.32 17.02 1.39
CA ALA A 90 1.09 18.26 1.28
C ALA A 90 0.33 19.36 0.51
N ASN A 91 -0.31 19.00 -0.61
CA ASN A 91 -1.14 19.93 -1.37
C ASN A 91 -2.34 20.44 -0.56
N ALA A 92 -3.01 19.56 0.19
CA ALA A 92 -4.14 19.92 1.04
C ALA A 92 -3.72 20.88 2.17
N GLN A 93 -2.54 20.66 2.78
CA GLN A 93 -2.00 21.58 3.76
C GLN A 93 -1.71 22.97 3.16
N ALA A 94 -1.09 23.02 1.97
CA ALA A 94 -0.82 24.28 1.29
C ALA A 94 -2.11 25.05 1.00
N LEU A 95 -3.12 24.38 0.42
CA LEU A 95 -4.42 25.00 0.13
C LEU A 95 -5.13 25.49 1.40
N ASN A 96 -5.04 24.73 2.49
CA ASN A 96 -5.58 25.18 3.77
C ASN A 96 -4.87 26.44 4.30
N GLY A 97 -3.56 26.54 4.11
CA GLY A 97 -2.80 27.75 4.41
C GLY A 97 -3.26 28.96 3.60
N GLU A 98 -3.47 28.78 2.30
CA GLU A 98 -4.01 29.83 1.42
C GLU A 98 -5.41 30.28 1.86
N LEU A 99 -6.30 29.34 2.23
CA LEU A 99 -7.64 29.68 2.72
C LEU A 99 -7.62 30.52 4.00
N ILE A 100 -6.70 30.21 4.92
CA ILE A 100 -6.53 31.01 6.15
C ILE A 100 -6.06 32.42 5.81
N GLN A 101 -5.07 32.56 4.92
CA GLN A 101 -4.60 33.88 4.49
C GLN A 101 -5.70 34.71 3.83
N ILE A 102 -6.49 34.11 2.94
CA ILE A 102 -7.61 34.80 2.29
C ILE A 102 -8.65 35.24 3.33
N ALA A 103 -8.92 34.41 4.35
CA ALA A 103 -9.84 34.76 5.42
C ALA A 103 -9.33 35.97 6.22
N ASP A 104 -8.05 36.00 6.58
CA ASP A 104 -7.42 37.11 7.29
C ASP A 104 -7.45 38.41 6.46
N GLU A 105 -7.16 38.32 5.16
CA GLU A 105 -7.22 39.46 4.22
C GLU A 105 -8.65 40.02 4.10
N LEU A 106 -9.67 39.14 4.02
CA LEU A 106 -11.07 39.55 3.98
C LEU A 106 -11.51 40.22 5.28
N GLU A 107 -11.06 39.72 6.42
CA GLU A 107 -11.34 40.35 7.72
C GLU A 107 -10.71 41.74 7.83
N SER A 108 -9.45 41.89 7.40
CA SER A 108 -8.77 43.18 7.34
C SER A 108 -9.51 44.16 6.43
N LEU A 109 -9.88 43.73 5.22
CA LEU A 109 -10.61 44.57 4.27
C LEU A 109 -11.99 44.98 4.82
N SER A 110 -12.70 44.05 5.48
CA SER A 110 -13.97 44.36 6.12
C SER A 110 -13.82 45.43 7.21
N LEU A 111 -12.77 45.32 8.04
CA LEU A 111 -12.48 46.28 9.08
C LEU A 111 -12.15 47.67 8.51
N GLU A 112 -11.33 47.71 7.45
CA GLU A 112 -11.01 48.95 6.72
C GLU A 112 -12.28 49.63 6.20
N LEU A 113 -13.14 48.89 5.49
CA LEU A 113 -14.40 49.42 4.96
C LEU A 113 -15.34 49.91 6.07
N GLU A 114 -15.41 49.22 7.20
CA GLU A 114 -16.18 49.69 8.36
C GLU A 114 -15.62 51.00 8.93
N THR A 115 -14.30 51.11 9.05
CA THR A 115 -13.67 52.34 9.53
C THR A 115 -13.86 53.49 8.57
N GLU A 116 -13.77 53.25 7.25
CA GLU A 116 -14.06 54.25 6.23
C GLU A 116 -15.52 54.71 6.31
N ALA A 117 -16.49 53.78 6.40
CA ALA A 117 -17.91 54.12 6.52
C ALA A 117 -18.21 54.94 7.78
N LYS A 118 -17.55 54.65 8.91
CA LYS A 118 -17.70 55.41 10.17
C LYS A 118 -17.05 56.79 10.10
N THR A 119 -16.00 56.98 9.32
CA THR A 119 -15.27 58.25 9.20
C THR A 119 -15.80 59.16 8.08
N TRP A 120 -16.45 58.59 7.06
CA TRP A 120 -17.10 59.29 5.96
C TRP A 120 -18.04 60.43 6.39
N PRO A 121 -18.96 60.28 7.37
CA PRO A 121 -19.83 61.38 7.81
C PRO A 121 -19.11 62.54 8.51
N ASN A 122 -17.81 62.40 8.83
CA ASN A 122 -16.99 63.41 9.51
C ASN A 122 -15.89 64.01 8.62
N GLN A 123 -15.83 63.68 7.33
CA GLN A 123 -14.85 64.28 6.42
C GLN A 123 -15.29 65.70 6.00
N PRO A 124 -14.40 66.72 6.08
CA PRO A 124 -14.71 68.03 5.53
C PRO A 124 -14.94 67.92 4.02
N PRO A 125 -15.86 68.72 3.44
CA PRO A 125 -16.16 68.67 2.02
C PRO A 125 -14.87 68.81 1.22
N ARG A 126 -14.66 67.88 0.27
CA ARG A 126 -13.48 67.88 -0.61
C ARG A 126 -13.38 69.29 -1.24
N PRO A 127 -12.26 70.01 -1.09
CA PRO A 127 -12.15 71.37 -1.61
C PRO A 127 -12.44 71.36 -3.12
N PRO A 128 -13.19 72.34 -3.64
CA PRO A 128 -13.46 72.41 -5.06
C PRO A 128 -12.14 72.37 -5.82
N LYS A 129 -12.09 71.58 -6.89
CA LYS A 129 -10.93 71.57 -7.79
C LYS A 129 -10.68 73.02 -8.23
N PRO A 130 -9.44 73.54 -8.17
CA PRO A 130 -9.14 74.90 -8.59
C PRO A 130 -9.61 75.07 -10.03
N ASP A 131 -10.36 76.15 -10.27
CA ASP A 131 -10.87 76.47 -11.59
C ASP A 131 -9.69 76.72 -12.53
N PRO A 132 -9.54 75.97 -13.63
CA PRO A 132 -8.45 76.20 -14.59
C PRO A 132 -8.58 77.54 -15.34
N ALA A 133 -9.64 78.31 -15.09
CA ALA A 133 -9.95 79.58 -15.76
C ALA A 133 -9.44 80.84 -15.01
N LEU A 134 -8.72 80.69 -13.90
CA LEU A 134 -8.17 81.82 -13.12
C LEU A 134 -6.63 81.88 -13.08
N ASN A 135 -5.95 81.29 -14.08
CA ASN A 135 -4.53 81.55 -14.36
C ASN A 135 -4.37 82.49 -15.56
#